data_AF-A0A4R4IBS2-F1
#
_entry.id   AF-A0A4R4IBS2-F1
#
_cell.length_a   1.000
_cell.length_b   1.000
_cell.length_c   1.000
_cell.angle_alpha   90.00
_cell.angle_beta   90.00
_cell.angle_gamma   90.00
#
_symmetry.space_group_name_H-M   'P 1'
#
loop_
_entity.id
_entity.type
_entity.pdbx_description
1 polymer ?
#
loop_
_entity_poly.entity_id
_entity_poly.type
_entity_poly.pdbx_seq_one_letter_code
_entity_poly.pdbx_strand_id
1 'polypeptide(L)' 'MEARQCRVIRGHTSEYPNPISFTKGALLVVGERHEGPEGWDNWLLCDTQGQKGGWVPLANLSEGRQ' A
#
# COMPACT_ATOMS: atom_id res chain seq x y z
N MET A 1 -6.10 10.98 -12.75
CA MET A 1 -5.41 10.45 -11.56
C MET A 1 -4.96 9.05 -11.93
N GLU A 2 -3.67 8.85 -12.19
CA GLU A 2 -3.15 7.51 -12.54
C GLU A 2 -2.84 6.76 -11.25
N ALA A 3 -3.70 5.80 -10.92
CA ALA A 3 -3.44 4.92 -9.78
C ALA A 3 -2.48 3.82 -10.22
N ARG A 4 -1.33 3.71 -9.56
CA ARG A 4 -0.31 2.71 -9.90
C ARG A 4 -0.71 1.36 -9.32
N GLN A 5 -0.67 0.30 -10.11
CA GLN A 5 -0.92 -1.04 -9.57
C GLN A 5 0.36 -1.61 -8.98
N CYS A 6 0.32 -1.98 -7.71
CA CYS A 6 1.42 -2.65 -7.03
C CYS A 6 1.02 -4.06 -6.62
N ARG A 7 1.98 -4.98 -6.72
CA ARG A 7 1.81 -6.35 -6.24
C ARG A 7 2.40 -6.46 -4.84
N VAL A 8 1.63 -7.00 -3.92
CA VAL A 8 2.10 -7.29 -2.56
C VAL A 8 3.17 -8.39 -2.65
N ILE A 9 4.40 -8.12 -2.21
CA ILE A 9 5.47 -9.13 -2.16
C ILE A 9 5.63 -9.74 -0.77
N ARG A 10 5.09 -9.07 0.25
CA ARG A 10 5.11 -9.54 1.62
C ARG A 10 3.75 -9.28 2.27
N GLY A 11 3.14 -10.33 2.80
CA GLY A 11 1.94 -10.18 3.63
C GLY A 11 2.29 -9.35 4.85
N HIS A 12 1.49 -8.33 5.14
CA HIS A 12 1.69 -7.44 6.26
C HIS A 12 0.38 -7.29 7.01
N THR A 13 0.43 -7.47 8.32
CA THR A 13 -0.68 -7.20 9.22
C THR A 13 -0.26 -5.99 10.05
N SER A 14 -0.77 -4.80 9.73
CA SER A 14 -0.52 -3.61 10.57
C SER A 14 -1.37 -3.68 11.83
N GLU A 15 -0.77 -3.46 13.00
CA GLU A 15 -1.48 -3.31 14.30
C GLU A 15 -2.06 -1.89 14.51
N TYR A 16 -2.02 -1.01 13.50
CA TYR A 16 -2.64 0.31 13.55
C TYR A 16 -4.18 0.21 13.38
N PRO A 17 -4.98 1.12 13.97
CA PRO A 17 -6.43 0.97 14.23
C PRO A 17 -7.34 0.72 13.01
N ASN A 18 -6.82 0.72 11.79
CA ASN A 18 -7.50 0.25 10.59
C ASN A 18 -6.61 -0.77 9.86
N PRO A 19 -6.57 -2.04 10.32
CA PRO A 19 -5.70 -3.04 9.74
C PRO A 19 -6.17 -3.34 8.30
N ILE A 20 -5.37 -2.96 7.32
CA ILE A 20 -5.53 -3.47 5.97
C ILE A 20 -4.92 -4.87 5.90
N SER A 21 -5.73 -5.86 5.50
CA SER A 21 -5.29 -7.26 5.39
C SER A 21 -5.23 -7.66 3.94
N PHE A 22 -4.04 -8.01 3.46
CA PHE A 22 -3.83 -8.54 2.11
C PHE A 22 -2.87 -9.71 2.12
N THR A 23 -3.07 -10.63 1.18
CA THR A 23 -2.18 -11.76 0.96
C THR A 23 -1.02 -11.36 0.05
N LYS A 24 0.12 -12.04 0.23
CA LYS A 24 1.23 -11.92 -0.72
C LYS A 24 0.73 -12.29 -2.12
N GLY A 25 0.99 -11.41 -3.07
CA GLY A 25 0.58 -11.53 -4.46
C GLY A 25 -0.72 -10.80 -4.80
N ALA A 26 -1.42 -10.22 -3.82
CA ALA A 26 -2.59 -9.38 -4.08
C ALA A 26 -2.20 -8.14 -4.89
N LEU A 27 -3.15 -7.67 -5.71
CA LEU A 27 -3.03 -6.42 -6.45
C LEU A 27 -3.66 -5.31 -5.63
N LEU A 28 -2.86 -4.28 -5.33
CA LEU A 28 -3.29 -3.07 -4.65
C LEU A 28 -3.20 -1.89 -5.59
N VAL A 29 -4.14 -0.97 -5.43
CA VAL A 29 -4.18 0.28 -6.17
C VAL A 29 -3.49 1.35 -5.32
N VAL A 30 -2.29 1.75 -5.73
CA VAL A 30 -1.57 2.85 -5.11
C VAL A 30 -2.22 4.16 -5.54
N GLY A 31 -2.73 4.89 -4.57
CA GLY A 31 -3.19 6.26 -4.72
C GLY A 31 -2.04 7.23 -4.48
N GLU A 32 -2.00 7.78 -3.26
CA GLU A 32 -1.10 8.88 -2.91
C GLU A 32 0.05 8.42 -2.00
N ARG A 33 1.18 9.11 -2.10
CA ARG A 33 2.35 8.90 -1.25
C ARG A 33 2.20 9.72 0.02
N HIS A 34 2.61 9.16 1.16
CA HIS A 34 2.56 9.90 2.42
C HIS A 34 3.67 10.97 2.43
N GLU A 35 3.32 12.22 2.13
CA GLU A 35 4.21 13.37 2.27
C GLU A 35 4.00 14.00 3.65
N GLY A 36 4.54 13.34 4.68
CA GLY A 36 4.46 13.81 6.06
C GLY A 36 5.79 14.35 6.54
N PRO A 37 5.82 15.39 7.40
CA PRO A 37 7.05 15.90 7.99
C PRO A 37 7.81 14.87 8.85
N GLU A 38 7.15 13.75 9.17
CA GLU A 38 7.71 12.60 9.91
C GLU A 38 8.69 11.75 9.08
N GLY A 39 8.88 12.03 7.77
CA GLY A 39 9.80 11.28 6.90
C GLY A 39 9.25 9.91 6.47
N TRP A 40 7.93 9.80 6.41
CA TRP A 40 7.22 8.59 6.00
C TRP A 40 6.95 8.56 4.51
N ASP A 41 7.81 9.19 3.72
CA ASP A 41 7.75 9.16 2.26
C ASP A 41 7.75 7.72 1.75
N ASN A 42 8.24 6.74 2.51
CA ASN A 42 8.21 5.34 2.08
C ASN A 42 6.85 4.64 2.25
N TRP A 43 5.78 5.36 2.56
CA TRP A 43 4.43 4.82 2.70
C TRP A 43 3.52 5.29 1.57
N LEU A 44 2.71 4.35 1.09
CA LEU A 44 1.74 4.58 0.03
C LEU A 44 0.34 4.25 0.54
N LEU A 45 -0.62 5.10 0.23
CA LEU A 45 -2.02 4.80 0.47
C LEU A 45 -2.47 3.82 -0.61
N CYS A 46 -2.72 2.60 -0.19
CA CYS A 46 -3.14 1.52 -1.07
C CYS A 46 -4.61 1.21 -0.84
N ASP A 47 -5.42 1.33 -1.88
CA ASP A 47 -6.79 0.88 -1.89
C ASP A 47 -6.89 -0.54 -2.45
N THR A 48 -7.80 -1.32 -1.88
CA THR A 48 -8.13 -2.66 -2.36
C THR A 48 -9.61 -2.74 -2.65
N GLN A 49 -9.97 -3.52 -3.66
CA GLN A 49 -11.36 -3.65 -4.08
C GLN A 49 -12.14 -4.43 -3.00
N GLY A 50 -12.97 -3.72 -2.24
CA GLY A 50 -13.78 -4.31 -1.17
C GLY A 50 -13.33 -4.01 0.27
N GLN A 51 -12.30 -3.19 0.47
CA GLN A 51 -11.91 -2.72 1.80
C GLN A 51 -11.47 -1.25 1.73
N LYS A 52 -11.59 -0.50 2.84
CA LYS A 52 -10.98 0.83 2.93
C LYS A 52 -9.47 0.72 2.70
N GLY A 53 -8.93 1.64 1.90
CA GLY A 53 -7.50 1.76 1.69
C GLY A 53 -6.74 2.00 2.98
N GLY A 54 -5.51 1.50 3.00
CA GLY A 54 -4.61 1.55 4.14
C GLY A 54 -3.20 1.88 3.71
N TRP A 55 -2.43 2.40 4.67
CA TRP A 55 -1.04 2.75 4.44
C TRP A 55 -0.18 1.50 4.41
N VAL A 56 0.54 1.31 3.30
CA VAL A 56 1.44 0.18 3.09
C VAL A 56 2.84 0.72 2.81
N PRO A 57 3.87 0.23 3.52
CA PRO A 57 5.24 0.63 3.23
C PRO A 57 5.68 0.05 1.88
N LEU A 58 6.42 0.84 1.10
CA LEU A 58 7.00 0.47 -0.19
C LEU A 58 7.77 -0.86 -0.12
N ALA A 59 8.43 -1.15 1.01
CA ALA A 59 9.18 -2.40 1.20
C ALA A 59 8.32 -3.68 1.09
N ASN A 60 7.00 -3.58 1.31
CA ASN A 60 6.05 -4.70 1.17
C ASN A 60 5.43 -4.79 -0.23
N LEU A 61 5.69 -3.79 -1.09
CA LEU A 61 5.15 -3.66 -2.42
C LEU A 61 6.25 -3.85 -3.46
N SER A 62 5.93 -4.52 -4.56
CA SER A 62 6.70 -4.37 -5.79
C SER A 62 5.93 -3.45 -6.72
N GLU A 63 6.50 -2.28 -7.01
CA GLU A 63 6.10 -1.48 -8.18
C GLU A 63 6.49 -2.28 -9.42
N GLY A 64 5.50 -2.78 -10.15
CA GLY A 64 5.70 -3.32 -11.49
C GLY A 64 6.06 -2.15 -12.39
N ARG A 65 7.36 -1.91 -12.59
CA ARG A 65 7.87 -0.93 -13.56
C ARG A 65 7.34 -1.35 -14.94
N GLN A 66 6.35 -0.61 -15.45
CA GLN A 66 5.94 -0.67 -16.86
C GLN A 66 6.99 0.05 -17.72
#